data_AF-A0A835KZU9-F1
#
_entry.id   AF-A0A835KZU9-F1
#
_cell.length_a   1.000
_cell.length_b   1.000
_cell.length_c   1.000
_cell.angle_alpha   90.00
_cell.angle_beta   90.00
_cell.angle_gamma   90.00
#
_symmetry.space_group_name_H-M   'P 1'
#
loop_
_entity.id
_entity.type
_entity.pdbx_description
1 polymer ?
#
loop_
_entity_poly.entity_id
_entity_poly.type
_entity_poly.pdbx_seq_one_letter_code
_entity_poly.pdbx_strand_id
1 'polypeptide(L)'
;FESIADQEWIVFQKKIHLIEEFSLKWKSRLEPFTIVTLFIQQELEKYSDLAPLLKYLRGTDFTDRHWHEVYSLLEMEFKKPDTLQVRDLLGAAMNIKKHIKYLQKICSAASSESAIRNALNELEIWFAGARFNITYYNDKAKRPTPIVKDFKEILSKVS
;
A
#
# COMPACT_ATOMS: atom_id res chain seq x y z
N PHE A 1 -21.65 -2.48 14.10
CA PHE A 1 -20.48 -1.69 14.48
C PHE A 1 -19.34 -2.62 14.88
N GLU A 2 -19.49 -3.42 15.93
CA GLU A 2 -18.46 -4.39 16.40
C GLU A 2 -17.99 -5.35 15.30
N SER A 3 -18.92 -5.91 14.51
CA SER A 3 -18.57 -6.79 13.39
C SER A 3 -17.68 -6.16 12.31
N ILE A 4 -17.67 -4.82 12.17
CA ILE A 4 -16.78 -4.09 11.25
C ILE A 4 -15.52 -3.66 11.99
N ALA A 5 -15.66 -3.17 13.22
CA ALA A 5 -14.57 -2.64 14.03
C ALA A 5 -13.53 -3.70 14.42
N ASP A 6 -13.95 -4.97 14.54
CA ASP A 6 -13.09 -6.06 15.05
C ASP A 6 -12.36 -6.80 13.95
N GLN A 7 -12.63 -6.45 12.69
CA GLN A 7 -11.95 -7.02 11.55
C GLN A 7 -10.51 -6.52 11.48
N GLU A 8 -9.64 -7.42 11.03
CA GLU A 8 -8.27 -7.07 10.67
C GLU A 8 -8.28 -6.09 9.50
N TRP A 9 -7.49 -5.03 9.65
CA TRP A 9 -7.35 -3.97 8.65
C TRP A 9 -6.89 -4.51 7.30
N ILE A 10 -6.00 -5.50 7.31
CA ILE A 10 -5.47 -6.13 6.10
C ILE A 10 -6.56 -6.75 5.21
N VAL A 11 -7.65 -7.24 5.81
CA VAL A 11 -8.82 -7.78 5.10
C VAL A 11 -9.80 -6.66 4.75
N PHE A 12 -10.04 -5.75 5.69
CA PHE A 12 -11.06 -4.72 5.57
C PHE A 12 -10.68 -3.58 4.60
N GLN A 13 -9.39 -3.32 4.36
CA GLN A 13 -8.91 -2.25 3.47
C GLN A 13 -9.45 -2.30 2.03
N LYS A 14 -9.87 -3.48 1.55
CA LYS A 14 -10.50 -3.66 0.22
C LYS A 14 -11.99 -3.28 0.22
N LYS A 15 -12.59 -3.20 1.41
CA LYS A 15 -14.02 -3.02 1.66
C LYS A 15 -14.34 -1.69 2.37
N ILE A 16 -13.49 -0.67 2.22
CA ILE A 16 -13.67 0.66 2.84
C ILE A 16 -15.04 1.27 2.51
N HIS A 17 -15.59 1.01 1.31
CA HIS A 17 -16.93 1.44 0.90
C HIS A 17 -18.04 0.97 1.85
N LEU A 18 -17.84 -0.14 2.57
CA LEU A 18 -18.82 -0.64 3.55
C LEU A 18 -18.98 0.32 4.75
N ILE A 19 -17.98 1.16 5.05
CA ILE A 19 -18.12 2.21 6.08
C ILE A 19 -19.10 3.27 5.59
N GLU A 20 -18.98 3.70 4.33
CA GLU A 20 -19.87 4.70 3.73
C GLU A 20 -21.30 4.16 3.61
N GLU A 21 -21.48 2.92 3.14
CA GLU A 21 -22.78 2.25 3.09
C GLU A 21 -23.42 2.09 4.47
N PHE A 22 -22.61 1.74 5.49
CA PHE A 22 -23.07 1.66 6.87
C PHE A 22 -23.57 3.03 7.35
N SER A 23 -22.78 4.09 7.13
CA SER A 23 -23.18 5.46 7.50
C SER A 23 -24.45 5.91 6.80
N LEU A 24 -24.59 5.66 5.49
CA LEU A 24 -25.78 6.01 4.73
C LEU A 24 -27.03 5.24 5.19
N LYS A 25 -26.90 3.93 5.42
CA LYS A 25 -27.98 3.06 5.89
C LYS A 25 -28.50 3.48 7.27
N TRP A 26 -27.62 3.92 8.16
CA TRP A 26 -28.05 4.36 9.48
C TRP A 26 -28.60 5.79 9.46
N LYS A 27 -28.01 6.70 8.68
CA LYS A 27 -28.55 8.06 8.50
C LYS A 27 -30.01 8.07 8.05
N SER A 28 -30.40 7.18 7.13
CA SER A 28 -31.79 7.08 6.65
C SER A 28 -32.78 6.51 7.68
N ARG A 29 -32.30 6.02 8.82
CA ARG A 29 -33.11 5.43 9.90
C ARG A 29 -33.17 6.31 11.15
N LEU A 30 -32.56 7.50 11.13
CA LEU A 30 -32.45 8.41 12.29
C LEU A 30 -33.62 9.41 12.36
N GLU A 31 -34.85 8.92 12.26
CA GLU A 31 -36.06 9.70 12.52
C GLU A 31 -36.88 9.09 13.67
N PRO A 32 -37.46 9.90 14.57
CA PRO A 32 -37.46 11.37 14.61
C PRO A 32 -36.15 11.98 15.16
N PHE A 33 -35.86 13.24 14.75
CA PHE A 33 -34.66 13.96 15.19
C PHE A 33 -34.76 14.42 16.65
N THR A 34 -34.26 13.58 17.55
CA THR A 34 -34.01 13.87 18.96
C THR A 34 -32.54 14.24 19.19
N ILE A 35 -32.21 14.72 20.40
CA ILE A 35 -30.82 14.99 20.80
C ILE A 35 -29.93 13.74 20.59
N VAL A 36 -30.48 12.54 20.86
CA VAL A 36 -29.76 11.28 20.71
C VAL A 36 -29.52 10.96 19.23
N THR A 37 -30.51 11.11 18.36
CA THR A 37 -30.33 10.82 16.93
C THR A 37 -29.42 11.82 16.24
N LEU A 38 -29.41 13.09 16.69
CA LEU A 38 -28.46 14.11 16.21
C LEU A 38 -27.02 13.78 16.62
N PHE A 39 -26.82 13.30 17.86
CA PHE A 39 -25.50 12.84 18.30
C PHE A 39 -25.01 11.65 17.46
N ILE A 40 -25.87 10.66 17.22
CA ILE A 40 -25.53 9.52 16.36
C ILE A 40 -25.21 9.98 14.93
N GLN A 41 -25.97 10.95 14.39
CA GLN A 41 -25.73 11.50 13.06
C GLN A 41 -24.35 12.15 12.93
N GLN A 42 -23.92 12.92 13.93
CA GLN A 42 -22.55 13.48 13.97
C GLN A 42 -21.49 12.38 13.97
N GLU A 43 -21.72 11.29 14.69
CA GLU A 43 -20.77 10.18 14.73
C GLU A 43 -20.69 9.41 13.41
N LEU A 44 -21.83 9.23 12.74
CA LEU A 44 -21.86 8.68 11.39
C LEU A 44 -21.17 9.59 10.36
N GLU A 45 -21.23 10.91 10.54
CA GLU A 45 -20.49 11.87 9.72
C GLU A 45 -18.99 11.75 9.89
N LYS A 46 -18.49 11.60 11.12
CA LYS A 46 -17.05 11.35 11.36
C LYS A 46 -16.56 10.12 10.60
N TYR A 47 -17.31 9.03 10.60
CA TYR A 47 -16.94 7.83 9.85
C TYR A 47 -17.00 8.02 8.34
N SER A 48 -18.00 8.76 7.85
CA SER A 48 -18.12 9.08 6.42
C SER A 48 -16.97 9.95 5.93
N ASP A 49 -16.54 10.92 6.73
CA ASP A 49 -15.39 11.80 6.43
C ASP A 49 -14.06 11.02 6.47
N LEU A 50 -13.96 10.04 7.36
CA LEU A 50 -12.74 9.24 7.56
C LEU A 50 -12.54 8.21 6.44
N ALA A 51 -13.62 7.59 5.94
CA ALA A 51 -13.57 6.56 4.91
C ALA A 51 -12.65 6.88 3.71
N PRO A 52 -12.76 8.05 3.04
CA PRO A 52 -11.88 8.41 1.92
C PRO A 52 -10.43 8.67 2.35
N LEU A 53 -10.15 8.92 3.63
CA LEU A 53 -8.80 9.14 4.16
C LEU A 53 -8.09 7.82 4.43
N LEU A 54 -8.82 6.77 4.82
CA LEU A 54 -8.26 5.46 5.11
C LEU A 54 -7.57 4.82 3.91
N LYS A 55 -7.85 5.26 2.68
CA LYS A 55 -7.15 4.79 1.47
C LYS A 55 -5.64 5.03 1.51
N TYR A 56 -5.19 6.08 2.23
CA TYR A 56 -3.75 6.39 2.39
C TYR A 56 -3.08 5.54 3.46
N LEU A 57 -3.85 4.77 4.23
CA LEU A 57 -3.39 3.90 5.31
C LEU A 57 -3.50 2.41 4.93
N ARG A 58 -3.78 2.09 3.65
CA ARG A 58 -3.78 0.70 3.15
C ARG A 58 -2.43 0.02 3.37
N GLY A 59 -1.35 0.79 3.18
CA GLY A 59 0.00 0.36 3.49
C GLY A 59 0.53 -0.78 2.61
N THR A 60 0.00 -0.94 1.39
CA THR A 60 0.46 -1.98 0.44
C THR A 60 1.94 -1.87 0.11
N ASP A 61 2.46 -0.63 0.02
CA ASP A 61 3.86 -0.32 -0.29
C ASP A 61 4.67 0.07 0.95
N PHE A 62 4.08 -0.04 2.15
CA PHE A 62 4.72 0.43 3.38
C PHE A 62 5.77 -0.56 3.85
N THR A 63 6.91 -0.01 4.25
CA THR A 63 7.93 -0.75 4.99
C THR A 63 7.67 -0.61 6.48
N ASP A 64 8.37 -1.37 7.32
CA ASP A 64 8.30 -1.21 8.77
C ASP A 64 8.57 0.24 9.19
N ARG A 65 9.51 0.92 8.54
CA ARG A 65 9.80 2.34 8.80
C ARG A 65 8.57 3.22 8.57
N HIS A 66 7.89 3.06 7.43
CA HIS A 66 6.69 3.83 7.13
C HIS A 66 5.59 3.58 8.16
N TRP A 67 5.42 2.34 8.60
CA TRP A 67 4.48 2.02 9.68
C TRP A 67 4.84 2.72 10.99
N HIS A 68 6.11 2.70 11.41
CA HIS A 68 6.53 3.41 12.63
C HIS A 68 6.26 4.92 12.54
N GLU A 69 6.53 5.55 11.40
CA GLU A 69 6.22 6.97 11.18
C GLU A 69 4.71 7.25 11.27
N VAL A 70 3.87 6.36 10.72
CA VAL A 70 2.40 6.46 10.82
C VAL A 70 1.92 6.29 12.25
N TYR A 71 2.36 5.24 12.97
CA TYR A 71 1.97 5.02 14.36
C TYR A 71 2.37 6.20 15.26
N SER A 72 3.56 6.76 15.04
CA SER A 72 4.02 7.97 15.74
C SER A 72 3.15 9.20 15.45
N LEU A 73 2.72 9.39 14.20
CA LEU A 73 1.84 10.51 13.81
C LEU A 73 0.42 10.37 14.37
N LEU A 74 -0.05 9.13 14.52
CA LEU A 74 -1.39 8.83 15.01
C LEU A 74 -1.47 8.73 16.53
N GLU A 75 -0.33 8.81 17.23
CA GLU A 75 -0.22 8.61 18.69
C GLU A 75 -0.74 7.23 19.11
N MET A 76 -0.44 6.22 18.29
CA MET A 76 -0.89 4.84 18.49
C MET A 76 0.28 3.96 18.92
N GLU A 77 0.00 2.97 19.76
CA GLU A 77 0.98 1.92 20.06
C GLU A 77 1.32 1.13 18.79
N PHE A 78 2.61 0.85 18.59
CA PHE A 78 3.05 0.07 17.45
C PHE A 78 2.49 -1.35 17.53
N LYS A 79 1.67 -1.70 16.55
CA LYS A 79 1.21 -3.06 16.32
C LYS A 79 1.75 -3.54 14.98
N LYS A 80 1.93 -4.85 14.84
CA LYS A 80 2.25 -5.42 13.54
C LYS A 80 1.11 -5.09 12.57
N PRO A 81 1.40 -4.71 11.31
CA PRO A 81 0.36 -4.39 10.33
C PRO A 81 -0.71 -5.48 10.19
N ASP A 82 -0.32 -6.75 10.35
CA ASP A 82 -1.21 -7.91 10.29
C ASP A 82 -2.23 -7.95 11.45
N THR A 83 -1.89 -7.37 12.60
CA THR A 83 -2.73 -7.34 13.81
C THR A 83 -3.51 -6.05 13.99
N LEU A 84 -3.32 -5.08 13.09
CA LEU A 84 -4.01 -3.80 13.12
C LEU A 84 -5.50 -4.03 12.85
N GLN A 85 -6.37 -3.51 13.71
CA GLN A 85 -7.82 -3.65 13.54
C GLN A 85 -8.45 -2.35 13.04
N VAL A 86 -9.62 -2.45 12.42
CA VAL A 86 -10.40 -1.28 11.98
C VAL A 86 -10.69 -0.34 13.17
N ARG A 87 -11.03 -0.89 14.34
CA ARG A 87 -11.26 -0.11 15.57
C ARG A 87 -10.12 0.82 15.95
N ASP A 88 -8.88 0.39 15.73
CA ASP A 88 -7.69 1.16 16.10
C ASP A 88 -7.61 2.44 15.23
N LEU A 89 -7.88 2.31 13.93
CA LEU A 89 -7.93 3.42 12.98
C LEU A 89 -9.16 4.32 13.20
N LEU A 90 -10.31 3.74 13.53
CA LEU A 90 -11.51 4.50 13.88
C LEU A 90 -11.30 5.32 15.16
N GLY A 91 -10.57 4.79 16.15
CA GLY A 91 -10.18 5.51 17.36
C GLY A 91 -9.23 6.68 17.08
N ALA A 92 -8.32 6.52 16.12
CA ALA A 92 -7.38 7.54 15.69
C ALA A 92 -7.95 8.53 14.65
N ALA A 93 -9.27 8.53 14.38
CA ALA A 93 -9.90 9.31 13.31
C ALA A 93 -9.54 10.80 13.31
N MET A 94 -9.51 11.43 14.50
CA MET A 94 -9.15 12.84 14.66
C MET A 94 -7.70 13.10 14.27
N ASN A 95 -6.78 12.24 14.71
CA ASN A 95 -5.36 12.34 14.39
C ASN A 95 -5.10 12.08 12.89
N ILE A 96 -5.82 11.12 12.29
CA ILE A 96 -5.77 10.86 10.84
C ILE A 96 -6.18 12.11 10.06
N LYS A 97 -7.31 12.74 10.43
CA LYS A 97 -7.80 13.95 9.75
C LYS A 97 -6.82 15.12 9.91
N LYS A 98 -6.25 15.29 11.11
CA LYS A 98 -5.25 16.33 11.43
C LYS A 98 -3.95 16.16 10.63
N HIS A 99 -3.45 14.92 10.52
CA HIS A 99 -2.15 14.62 9.92
C HIS A 99 -2.24 14.11 8.47
N ILE A 100 -3.39 14.26 7.81
CA ILE A 100 -3.64 13.70 6.47
C ILE A 100 -2.60 14.10 5.42
N LYS A 101 -2.12 15.34 5.44
CA LYS A 101 -1.09 15.82 4.49
C LYS A 101 0.24 15.08 4.66
N TYR A 102 0.58 14.70 5.89
CA TYR A 102 1.79 13.92 6.18
C TYR A 102 1.58 12.45 5.79
N LEU A 103 0.42 11.87 6.08
CA LEU A 103 0.07 10.52 5.65
C LEU A 103 0.13 10.36 4.12
N GLN A 104 -0.37 11.35 3.38
CA GLN A 104 -0.27 11.40 1.92
C GLN A 104 1.18 11.43 1.43
N LYS A 105 2.07 12.19 2.10
CA LYS A 105 3.49 12.23 1.77
C LYS A 105 4.16 10.88 2.02
N ILE A 106 3.90 10.25 3.17
CA ILE A 106 4.42 8.90 3.48
C ILE A 106 3.94 7.91 2.42
N CYS A 107 2.66 7.96 2.06
CA CYS A 107 2.11 7.07 1.04
C CYS A 107 2.74 7.26 -0.33
N SER A 108 2.97 8.51 -0.73
CA SER A 108 3.64 8.84 -2.00
C SER A 108 5.11 8.38 -2.00
N ALA A 109 5.83 8.62 -0.90
CA ALA A 109 7.22 8.19 -0.73
C ALA A 109 7.31 6.65 -0.81
N ALA A 110 6.50 5.94 -0.02
CA ALA A 110 6.44 4.49 -0.01
C ALA A 110 6.17 3.89 -1.39
N SER A 111 5.21 4.45 -2.14
CA SER A 111 4.90 4.00 -3.50
C SER A 111 6.08 4.20 -4.45
N SER A 112 6.75 5.37 -4.39
CA SER A 112 7.93 5.63 -5.22
C SER A 112 9.11 4.72 -4.88
N GLU A 113 9.36 4.46 -3.59
CA GLU A 113 10.40 3.54 -3.14
C GLU A 113 10.10 2.10 -3.53
N SER A 114 8.84 1.66 -3.43
CA SER A 114 8.38 0.34 -3.88
C SER A 114 8.62 0.18 -5.39
N ALA A 115 8.27 1.18 -6.19
CA ALA A 115 8.53 1.17 -7.63
C ALA A 115 10.03 1.05 -7.96
N ILE A 116 10.89 1.82 -7.28
CA ILE A 116 12.36 1.73 -7.45
C ILE A 116 12.87 0.35 -7.05
N ARG A 117 12.41 -0.19 -5.91
CA ARG A 117 12.82 -1.50 -5.42
C ARG A 117 12.42 -2.62 -6.37
N ASN A 118 11.22 -2.54 -6.94
CA ASN A 118 10.74 -3.49 -7.93
C ASN A 118 11.58 -3.41 -9.22
N ALA A 119 11.89 -2.21 -9.70
CA ALA A 119 12.75 -2.03 -10.88
C ALA A 119 14.17 -2.58 -10.66
N LEU A 120 14.75 -2.36 -9.48
CA LEU A 120 16.05 -2.92 -9.11
C LEU A 120 16.01 -4.45 -9.04
N ASN A 121 14.96 -5.02 -8.44
CA ASN A 121 14.78 -6.47 -8.36
C ASN A 121 14.58 -7.11 -9.74
N GLU A 122 13.82 -6.48 -10.64
CA GLU A 122 13.68 -6.93 -12.03
C GLU A 122 15.03 -6.92 -12.77
N LEU A 123 15.83 -5.89 -12.54
CA LEU A 123 17.17 -5.77 -13.09
C LEU A 123 18.12 -6.84 -12.53
N GLU A 124 18.07 -7.14 -11.24
CA GLU A 124 18.84 -8.25 -10.63
C GLU A 124 18.44 -9.61 -11.22
N ILE A 125 17.14 -9.88 -11.35
CA ILE A 125 16.62 -11.11 -11.97
C ILE A 125 17.11 -11.19 -13.43
N TRP A 126 17.06 -10.08 -14.16
CA TRP A 126 17.57 -10.02 -15.53
C TRP A 126 19.06 -10.32 -15.58
N PHE A 127 19.89 -9.72 -14.72
CA PHE A 127 21.32 -9.99 -14.65
C PHE A 127 21.63 -11.46 -14.30
N ALA A 128 20.89 -12.05 -13.36
CA ALA A 128 21.08 -13.45 -12.97
C ALA A 128 20.82 -14.41 -14.15
N GLY A 129 19.78 -14.11 -14.95
CA GLY A 129 19.39 -14.87 -16.14
C GLY A 129 20.16 -14.52 -17.42
N ALA A 130 20.85 -13.37 -17.47
CA ALA A 130 21.58 -12.93 -18.64
C ALA A 130 22.71 -13.92 -18.97
N ARG A 131 22.71 -14.40 -20.21
CA ARG A 131 23.73 -15.31 -20.74
C ARG A 131 24.14 -14.84 -22.13
N PHE A 132 25.45 -14.87 -22.39
CA PHE A 132 25.95 -14.66 -23.74
C PHE A 132 25.67 -15.90 -24.59
N ASN A 133 25.13 -15.70 -25.78
CA ASN A 133 25.00 -16.77 -26.76
C ASN A 133 26.37 -17.01 -27.40
N ILE A 134 27.01 -18.13 -27.08
CA ILE A 134 28.36 -18.46 -27.58
C ILE A 134 28.25 -19.48 -28.70
N THR A 135 28.77 -19.14 -29.88
CA THR A 135 28.97 -20.08 -30.99
C THR A 135 30.46 -20.34 -31.17
N TYR A 136 30.85 -21.59 -31.39
CA TYR A 136 32.24 -21.94 -31.67
C TYR A 136 32.53 -21.93 -33.16
N TYR A 137 33.59 -21.22 -33.56
CA TYR A 137 34.10 -21.19 -34.92
C TYR A 137 35.51 -21.79 -34.97
N ASN A 138 35.77 -22.66 -35.94
CA ASN A 138 37.10 -23.23 -36.13
C ASN A 138 37.95 -22.30 -36.99
N ASP A 139 39.07 -21.83 -36.43
CA ASP A 139 40.03 -21.03 -37.18
C ASP A 139 40.79 -21.88 -38.24
N LYS A 140 41.62 -21.23 -39.06
CA LYS A 140 42.45 -21.92 -40.07
C LYS A 140 43.43 -22.94 -39.47
N ALA A 141 43.69 -22.87 -38.16
CA ALA A 141 44.52 -23.81 -37.41
C ALA A 141 43.69 -24.90 -36.69
N LYS A 142 42.39 -25.05 -37.01
CA LYS A 142 41.42 -25.98 -36.40
C LYS A 142 41.21 -25.78 -34.89
N ARG A 143 41.43 -24.58 -34.36
CA ARG A 143 41.18 -24.27 -32.95
C ARG A 143 39.76 -23.74 -32.77
N PRO A 144 38.97 -24.31 -31.84
CA PRO A 144 37.61 -23.83 -31.56
C PRO A 144 37.70 -22.50 -30.81
N THR A 145 37.26 -21.42 -31.46
CA THR A 145 37.21 -20.08 -30.88
C THR A 145 35.77 -19.73 -30.51
N PRO A 146 35.48 -19.41 -29.23
CA PRO A 146 34.15 -18.95 -28.84
C PRO A 146 33.89 -17.53 -29.35
N ILE A 147 32.76 -17.33 -30.01
CA ILE A 147 32.29 -16.04 -30.53
C ILE A 147 30.93 -15.74 -29.92
N VAL A 148 30.78 -14.55 -29.35
CA VAL A 148 29.50 -14.06 -28.83
C VAL A 148 28.61 -13.64 -30.01
N LYS A 149 27.43 -14.25 -30.12
CA LYS A 149 26.35 -13.86 -31.03
C LYS A 149 25.28 -13.05 -30.30
N ASP A 150 24.44 -12.39 -31.08
CA ASP A 150 23.21 -11.71 -30.63
C ASP A 150 23.41 -10.64 -29.54
N PHE A 151 24.62 -10.07 -29.47
CA PHE A 151 25.01 -9.07 -28.48
C PHE A 151 24.20 -7.76 -28.54
N LYS A 152 23.55 -7.47 -29.69
CA LYS A 152 22.70 -6.28 -29.86
C LYS A 152 21.48 -6.30 -28.92
N GLU A 153 20.87 -7.46 -28.69
CA GLU A 153 19.72 -7.59 -27.80
C GLU A 153 20.11 -7.31 -26.34
N ILE A 154 21.27 -7.83 -25.92
CA ILE A 154 21.83 -7.58 -24.57
C ILE A 154 22.15 -6.09 -24.39
N LEU A 155 22.76 -5.44 -25.40
CA LEU A 155 23.10 -4.01 -25.32
C LEU A 155 21.87 -3.10 -25.24
N SER A 156 20.77 -3.45 -25.93
CA SER A 156 19.53 -2.65 -25.92
C SER A 156 18.85 -2.55 -24.55
N LYS A 157 19.16 -3.48 -23.63
CA LYS A 157 18.61 -3.52 -22.27
C LYS A 157 19.48 -2.77 -21.25
N VAL A 158 20.71 -2.44 -21.62
CA VAL A 158 21.71 -1.79 -20.74
C VAL A 158 21.91 -0.31 -21.12
N SER A 159 21.50 0.09 -22.34
CA SER A 159 21.57 1.47 -22.83
C SER A 159 20.36 2.32 -22.45
#